data_AF-A0A821FRE8-F1
#
_entry.id   AF-A0A821FRE8-F1
#
_cell.length_a   1.000
_cell.length_b   1.000
_cell.length_c   1.000
_cell.angle_alpha   90.00
_cell.angle_beta   90.00
_cell.angle_gamma   90.00
#
_symmetry.space_group_name_H-M   'P 1'
#
loop_
_entity.id
_entity.type
_entity.pdbx_description
1 polymer ?
#
loop_
_entity_poly.entity_id
_entity_poly.type
_entity_poly.pdbx_seq_one_letter_code
_entity_poly.pdbx_strand_id
1 'polypeptide(L)'
;MASLIKSQIIKRLSKFVKNLSSNQINLSTLKGEGELSSIDLDEQALEDVIELPTWLKIRKATCGRIFIKIPWTNLKTLPIQLQLDDVTIEIETYEQLRDLHNSNDASNANDPLLGKYGFTNRVIDGISLTITNLTFAVKAQAFKASIFLPSLEIYSITPYGKKVDTLNLTRLRNSTKDHILLFKEISWQNARIEASSNDSTMATAAIRLIANACRIRISMKKNLQGYLFFS
;
A
#
# COMPACT_ATOMS: atom_id res chain seq x y z
N MET A 1 -9.67 24.99 -8.75
CA MET A 1 -8.43 24.36 -8.23
C MET A 1 -8.68 23.29 -7.17
N ALA A 2 -9.50 23.54 -6.13
CA ALA A 2 -9.79 22.53 -5.10
C ALA A 2 -10.43 21.23 -5.67
N SER A 3 -11.35 21.35 -6.64
CA SER A 3 -11.97 20.20 -7.33
C SER A 3 -10.98 19.29 -8.05
N LEU A 4 -9.92 19.87 -8.63
CA LEU A 4 -8.89 19.11 -9.36
C LEU A 4 -8.02 18.27 -8.40
N ILE A 5 -7.68 18.81 -7.22
CA ILE A 5 -6.93 18.07 -6.21
C ILE A 5 -7.78 16.91 -5.68
N LYS A 6 -9.07 17.15 -5.42
CA LYS A 6 -10.00 16.10 -4.98
C LYS A 6 -10.07 14.97 -6.00
N SER A 7 -10.26 15.29 -7.27
CA SER A 7 -10.35 14.28 -8.33
C SER A 7 -9.04 13.51 -8.52
N GLN A 8 -7.88 14.18 -8.40
CA GLN A 8 -6.59 13.50 -8.47
C GLN A 8 -6.37 12.51 -7.32
N ILE A 9 -6.70 12.89 -6.08
CA ILE A 9 -6.57 12.00 -4.91
C ILE A 9 -7.49 10.80 -5.06
N ILE A 10 -8.76 11.03 -5.42
CA ILE A 10 -9.74 9.96 -5.61
C ILE A 10 -9.30 9.02 -6.74
N LYS A 11 -8.85 9.57 -7.87
CA LYS A 11 -8.31 8.79 -9.00
C LYS A 11 -7.13 7.92 -8.60
N ARG A 12 -6.29 8.37 -7.65
CA ARG A 12 -5.17 7.57 -7.13
C ARG A 12 -5.63 6.42 -6.27
N LEU A 13 -6.54 6.69 -5.33
CA LEU A 13 -7.08 5.66 -4.44
C LEU A 13 -7.88 4.62 -5.22
N SER A 14 -8.62 5.05 -6.25
CA SER A 14 -9.43 4.16 -7.09
C SER A 14 -8.61 3.18 -7.92
N LYS A 15 -7.32 3.46 -8.20
CA LYS A 15 -6.46 2.52 -8.94
C LYS A 15 -6.27 1.18 -8.21
N PHE A 16 -6.46 1.14 -6.89
CA PHE A 16 -6.28 -0.08 -6.09
C PHE A 16 -7.54 -0.92 -5.98
N VAL A 17 -8.66 -0.46 -6.52
CA VAL A 17 -9.94 -1.16 -6.48
C VAL A 17 -10.38 -1.50 -7.89
N LYS A 18 -10.61 -2.77 -8.15
CA LYS A 18 -11.11 -3.24 -9.45
C LYS A 18 -12.52 -2.77 -9.71
N ASN A 19 -12.79 -2.44 -10.97
CA ASN A 19 -14.13 -2.15 -11.47
C ASN A 19 -14.90 -1.13 -10.63
N LEU A 20 -14.17 -0.19 -10.00
CA LEU A 20 -14.78 0.84 -9.17
C LEU A 20 -15.62 1.75 -10.08
N SER A 21 -16.94 1.54 -10.07
CA SER A 21 -17.85 2.41 -10.81
C SER A 21 -17.94 3.77 -10.13
N SER A 22 -18.10 4.84 -10.91
CA SER A 22 -18.32 6.21 -10.38
C SER A 22 -19.51 6.29 -9.42
N ASN A 23 -20.46 5.35 -9.51
CA ASN A 23 -21.64 5.27 -8.66
C ASN A 23 -21.36 4.59 -7.30
N GLN A 24 -20.35 3.72 -7.21
CA GLN A 24 -19.92 3.11 -5.94
C GLN A 24 -19.09 4.08 -5.10
N ILE A 25 -18.44 5.07 -5.73
CA ILE A 25 -17.82 6.17 -5.00
C ILE A 25 -18.94 7.07 -4.46
N ASN A 26 -19.36 6.80 -3.22
CA ASN A 26 -20.39 7.58 -2.57
C ASN A 26 -20.08 9.09 -2.62
N LEU A 27 -21.12 9.91 -2.82
CA LEU A 27 -21.05 11.38 -2.69
C LEU A 27 -20.44 11.82 -1.34
N SER A 28 -20.52 10.95 -0.32
CA SER A 28 -19.89 11.14 0.97
C SER A 28 -18.35 11.21 0.88
N THR A 29 -17.71 10.47 -0.01
CA THR A 29 -16.24 10.50 -0.20
C THR A 29 -15.79 11.88 -0.69
N LEU A 30 -16.60 12.53 -1.53
CA LEU A 30 -16.38 13.91 -1.96
C LEU A 30 -16.59 14.93 -0.82
N LYS A 31 -17.43 14.58 0.17
CA LYS A 31 -17.62 15.32 1.43
C LYS A 31 -16.54 15.02 2.47
N GLY A 32 -15.77 13.94 2.31
CA GLY A 32 -14.62 13.60 3.16
C GLY A 32 -14.70 12.25 3.83
N GLU A 33 -15.78 11.48 3.68
CA GLU A 33 -15.91 10.15 4.29
C GLU A 33 -16.54 9.17 3.31
N GLY A 34 -15.87 8.08 2.99
CA GLY A 34 -16.32 7.07 2.04
C GLY A 34 -16.29 5.69 2.67
N GLU A 35 -17.23 4.85 2.28
CA GLU A 35 -17.23 3.44 2.64
C GLU A 35 -17.58 2.60 1.42
N LEU A 36 -16.87 1.49 1.26
CA LEU A 36 -17.05 0.49 0.23
C LEU A 36 -16.97 -0.88 0.89
N SER A 37 -17.74 -1.86 0.40
CA SER A 37 -17.77 -3.22 0.94
C SER A 37 -17.68 -4.27 -0.16
N SER A 38 -17.17 -5.45 0.20
CA SER A 38 -17.01 -6.62 -0.67
C SER A 38 -16.30 -6.29 -1.99
N ILE A 39 -15.04 -5.87 -1.87
CA ILE A 39 -14.29 -5.26 -2.96
C ILE A 39 -13.17 -6.21 -3.41
N ASP A 40 -12.99 -6.31 -4.73
CA ASP A 40 -11.77 -6.88 -5.29
C ASP A 40 -10.71 -5.78 -5.47
N LEU A 41 -9.52 -6.03 -4.95
CA LEU A 41 -8.38 -5.14 -5.12
C LEU A 41 -7.67 -5.44 -6.43
N ASP A 42 -7.04 -4.43 -7.01
CA ASP A 42 -6.29 -4.58 -8.25
C ASP A 42 -4.93 -5.23 -7.99
N GLU A 43 -4.71 -6.45 -8.51
CA GLU A 43 -3.50 -7.21 -8.21
C GLU A 43 -2.26 -6.54 -8.81
N GLN A 44 -2.36 -5.95 -10.00
CA GLN A 44 -1.22 -5.28 -10.64
C GLN A 44 -0.80 -4.06 -9.84
N ALA A 45 -1.77 -3.22 -9.44
CA ALA A 45 -1.49 -2.06 -8.61
C ALA A 45 -0.87 -2.44 -7.25
N LEU A 46 -1.28 -3.58 -6.67
CA LEU A 46 -0.68 -4.10 -5.42
C LEU A 46 0.73 -4.65 -5.64
N GLU A 47 0.96 -5.41 -6.71
CA GLU A 47 2.29 -5.93 -7.07
C GLU A 47 3.31 -4.81 -7.26
N ASP A 48 2.93 -3.74 -7.96
CA ASP A 48 3.77 -2.57 -8.21
C ASP A 48 4.13 -1.82 -6.93
N VAL A 49 3.18 -1.67 -6.00
CA VAL A 49 3.40 -0.91 -4.76
C VAL A 49 4.20 -1.68 -3.74
N ILE A 50 4.04 -3.00 -3.68
CA ILE A 50 4.74 -3.86 -2.71
C ILE A 50 6.12 -4.26 -3.26
N GLU A 51 6.45 -3.92 -4.51
CA GLU A 51 7.66 -4.36 -5.21
C GLU A 51 7.82 -5.89 -5.11
N LEU A 52 6.72 -6.60 -5.34
CA LEU A 52 6.67 -8.04 -5.10
C LEU A 52 7.68 -8.75 -6.02
N PRO A 53 8.52 -9.67 -5.51
CA PRO A 53 9.52 -10.36 -6.31
C PRO A 53 8.93 -11.02 -7.56
N THR A 54 9.69 -11.05 -8.66
CA THR A 54 9.24 -11.53 -9.98
C THR A 54 8.83 -13.00 -10.03
N TRP A 55 9.24 -13.80 -9.04
CA TRP A 55 8.88 -15.21 -8.90
C TRP A 55 7.58 -15.45 -8.11
N LEU A 56 6.99 -14.40 -7.53
CA LEU A 56 5.64 -14.43 -6.92
C LEU A 56 4.65 -13.72 -7.83
N LYS A 57 3.36 -14.05 -7.74
CA LYS A 57 2.28 -13.32 -8.42
C LYS A 57 1.05 -13.30 -7.52
N ILE A 58 0.38 -12.15 -7.43
CA ILE A 58 -0.91 -12.04 -6.75
C ILE A 58 -1.99 -12.57 -7.71
N ARG A 59 -2.63 -13.67 -7.32
CA ARG A 59 -3.70 -14.31 -8.07
C ARG A 59 -5.04 -13.65 -7.83
N LYS A 60 -5.28 -13.24 -6.58
CA LYS A 60 -6.52 -12.63 -6.14
C LYS A 60 -6.26 -11.79 -4.91
N ALA A 61 -6.84 -10.60 -4.86
CA ALA A 61 -6.85 -9.78 -3.66
C ALA A 61 -8.27 -9.27 -3.38
N THR A 62 -8.75 -9.47 -2.16
CA THR A 62 -10.10 -9.08 -1.74
C THR A 62 -10.05 -8.31 -0.44
N CYS A 63 -10.98 -7.38 -0.25
CA CYS A 63 -11.17 -6.64 1.00
C CYS A 63 -12.66 -6.63 1.36
N GLY A 64 -12.98 -7.05 2.58
CA GLY A 64 -14.35 -7.07 3.07
C GLY A 64 -14.96 -5.66 3.18
N ARG A 65 -14.16 -4.69 3.66
CA ARG A 65 -14.62 -3.31 3.83
C ARG A 65 -13.47 -2.32 3.76
N ILE A 66 -13.69 -1.20 3.08
CA ILE A 66 -12.77 -0.06 3.05
C ILE A 66 -13.53 1.16 3.55
N PHE A 67 -13.07 1.74 4.64
CA PHE A 67 -13.47 3.05 5.11
C PHE A 67 -12.36 4.08 4.84
N ILE A 68 -12.75 5.22 4.31
CA ILE A 68 -11.84 6.28 3.85
C ILE A 68 -12.27 7.59 4.51
N LYS A 69 -11.35 8.27 5.20
CA LYS A 69 -11.58 9.61 5.73
C LYS A 69 -10.53 10.59 5.21
N ILE A 70 -11.00 11.59 4.47
CA ILE A 70 -10.19 12.60 3.80
C ILE A 70 -10.44 13.97 4.45
N PRO A 71 -9.46 14.53 5.19
CA PRO A 71 -9.59 15.85 5.81
C PRO A 71 -9.37 16.96 4.77
N TRP A 72 -10.35 17.18 3.88
CA TRP A 72 -10.22 18.09 2.73
C TRP A 72 -9.68 19.49 3.06
N THR A 73 -10.04 20.04 4.22
CA THR A 73 -9.61 21.37 4.68
C THR A 73 -8.20 21.37 5.28
N ASN A 74 -7.69 20.21 5.72
CA ASN A 74 -6.46 20.07 6.50
C ASN A 74 -5.45 19.09 5.88
N LEU A 75 -5.52 18.85 4.56
CA LEU A 75 -4.65 17.90 3.84
C LEU A 75 -3.13 18.17 3.96
N LYS A 76 -2.73 19.38 4.36
CA LYS A 76 -1.32 19.71 4.63
C LYS A 76 -0.83 19.12 5.95
N THR A 77 -1.71 19.06 6.94
CA THR A 77 -1.37 18.80 8.33
C THR A 77 -1.89 17.44 8.81
N LEU A 78 -3.02 16.97 8.29
CA LEU A 78 -3.65 15.71 8.70
C LEU A 78 -3.57 14.65 7.59
N PRO A 79 -3.34 13.37 7.95
CA PRO A 79 -3.33 12.27 7.00
C PRO A 79 -4.73 11.95 6.48
N ILE A 80 -4.79 11.42 5.25
CA ILE A 80 -5.94 10.61 4.84
C ILE A 80 -5.88 9.31 5.64
N GLN A 81 -6.99 8.92 6.25
CA GLN A 81 -7.10 7.69 7.01
C GLN A 81 -7.82 6.65 6.16
N LEU A 82 -7.18 5.50 5.96
CA LEU A 82 -7.75 4.33 5.32
C LEU A 82 -7.86 3.22 6.37
N GLN A 83 -9.03 2.61 6.47
CA GLN A 83 -9.29 1.47 7.34
C GLN A 83 -9.83 0.33 6.48
N LEU A 84 -9.13 -0.80 6.49
CA LEU A 84 -9.45 -1.97 5.71
C LEU A 84 -9.79 -3.11 6.66
N ASP A 85 -10.88 -3.80 6.39
CA ASP A 85 -11.25 -5.01 7.12
C ASP A 85 -11.15 -6.22 6.21
N ASP A 86 -10.69 -7.33 6.79
CA ASP A 86 -10.62 -8.65 6.17
C ASP A 86 -10.00 -8.63 4.78
N VAL A 87 -8.73 -8.22 4.72
CA VAL A 87 -7.93 -8.23 3.51
C VAL A 87 -7.34 -9.62 3.32
N THR A 88 -7.62 -10.24 2.19
CA THR A 88 -7.06 -11.55 1.80
C THR A 88 -6.32 -11.41 0.48
N ILE A 89 -5.07 -11.86 0.44
CA ILE A 89 -4.21 -11.83 -0.74
C ILE A 89 -3.75 -13.26 -1.03
N GLU A 90 -4.21 -13.83 -2.14
CA GLU A 90 -3.74 -15.10 -2.66
C GLU A 90 -2.52 -14.88 -3.57
N ILE A 91 -1.41 -15.52 -3.24
CA ILE A 91 -0.14 -15.44 -3.95
C ILE A 91 0.21 -16.82 -4.50
N GLU A 92 0.71 -16.88 -5.72
CA GLU A 92 1.27 -18.09 -6.33
C GLU A 92 2.74 -17.89 -6.72
N THR A 93 3.52 -18.98 -6.73
CA THR A 93 4.86 -18.97 -7.31
C THR A 93 4.80 -19.21 -8.81
N TYR A 94 5.57 -18.48 -9.60
CA TYR A 94 5.67 -18.64 -11.05
C TYR A 94 7.04 -19.28 -11.40
N GLU A 95 7.05 -20.37 -12.17
CA GLU A 95 8.29 -21.07 -12.58
C GLU A 95 9.07 -20.27 -13.64
N GLN A 96 8.35 -19.63 -14.56
CA GLN A 96 8.93 -18.67 -15.49
C GLN A 96 8.94 -17.32 -14.78
N LEU A 97 10.08 -16.63 -14.65
CA LEU A 97 10.09 -15.31 -14.02
C LEU A 97 9.11 -14.40 -14.75
N ARG A 98 8.28 -13.62 -14.03
CA ARG A 98 7.52 -12.55 -14.68
C ARG A 98 8.51 -11.70 -15.46
N ASP A 99 8.24 -11.44 -16.74
CA ASP A 99 9.00 -10.43 -17.48
C ASP A 99 9.03 -9.20 -16.59
N LEU A 100 10.23 -8.72 -16.25
CA LEU A 100 10.38 -7.38 -15.70
C LEU A 100 9.69 -6.51 -16.73
N HIS A 101 8.51 -6.01 -16.39
CA HIS A 101 7.70 -5.28 -17.34
C HIS A 101 8.63 -4.22 -17.90
N ASN A 102 8.91 -4.30 -19.21
CA ASN A 102 9.62 -3.21 -19.88
C ASN A 102 8.81 -1.99 -19.49
N SER A 103 9.39 -1.11 -18.69
CA SER A 103 8.82 0.17 -18.31
C SER A 103 8.82 1.08 -19.54
N ASN A 104 8.33 0.58 -20.67
CA ASN A 104 8.02 1.26 -21.91
C ASN A 104 6.53 1.60 -21.95
N ASP A 105 5.73 1.15 -20.97
CA ASP A 105 4.47 1.81 -20.59
C ASP A 105 4.70 3.01 -19.64
N ALA A 106 5.93 3.54 -19.64
CA ALA A 106 6.28 4.87 -19.14
C ALA A 106 5.87 6.00 -20.11
N SER A 107 4.75 5.85 -20.83
CA SER A 107 4.22 6.93 -21.68
C SER A 107 2.70 7.02 -21.70
N ASN A 108 2.05 6.87 -20.55
CA ASN A 108 0.99 7.82 -20.26
C ASN A 108 1.66 9.11 -19.76
N ALA A 109 1.98 10.01 -20.69
CA ALA A 109 2.48 11.38 -20.44
C ALA A 109 1.57 12.23 -19.51
N ASN A 110 0.47 11.64 -19.03
CA ASN A 110 -0.50 12.20 -18.11
C ASN A 110 -0.56 11.47 -16.75
N ASP A 111 0.42 10.63 -16.36
CA ASP A 111 0.50 10.16 -14.98
C ASP A 111 1.21 11.20 -14.09
N PRO A 112 0.51 11.86 -13.13
CA PRO A 112 1.11 12.84 -12.22
C PRO A 112 2.24 12.30 -11.31
N LEU A 113 2.60 11.01 -11.39
CA LEU A 113 3.77 10.42 -10.72
C LEU A 113 5.06 10.63 -11.50
N LEU A 114 5.01 10.78 -12.83
CA LEU A 114 6.16 11.17 -13.66
C LEU A 114 6.37 12.69 -13.68
N GLY A 115 5.45 13.45 -13.07
CA GLY A 115 5.57 14.90 -12.92
C GLY A 115 6.38 15.32 -11.69
N LYS A 116 6.69 16.61 -11.61
CA LYS A 116 7.31 17.26 -10.44
C LYS A 116 6.58 16.85 -9.14
N TYR A 117 7.34 16.49 -8.11
CA TYR A 117 6.78 16.10 -6.82
C TYR A 117 5.90 17.20 -6.23
N GLY A 118 4.58 16.98 -6.30
CA GLY A 118 3.58 18.03 -6.07
C GLY A 118 2.88 17.98 -4.72
N PHE A 119 1.80 18.75 -4.59
CA PHE A 119 0.92 18.70 -3.43
C PHE A 119 0.21 17.36 -3.30
N THR A 120 -0.35 16.83 -4.40
CA THR A 120 -1.04 15.53 -4.42
C THR A 120 -0.11 14.40 -3.96
N ASN A 121 1.13 14.35 -4.45
CA ASN A 121 2.11 13.34 -4.05
C ASN A 121 2.40 13.40 -2.55
N ARG A 122 2.53 14.61 -2.00
CA ARG A 122 2.65 14.83 -0.55
C ARG A 122 1.42 14.34 0.22
N VAL A 123 0.22 14.52 -0.31
CA VAL A 123 -1.00 14.02 0.36
C VAL A 123 -1.03 12.49 0.35
N ILE A 124 -0.74 11.85 -0.78
CA ILE A 124 -0.66 10.39 -0.91
C ILE A 124 0.41 9.81 0.03
N ASP A 125 1.59 10.41 0.09
CA ASP A 125 2.66 9.98 1.00
C ASP A 125 2.28 10.13 2.48
N GLY A 126 1.33 11.02 2.78
CA GLY A 126 0.79 11.24 4.11
C GLY A 126 -0.27 10.22 4.54
N ILE A 127 -0.75 9.34 3.65
CA ILE A 127 -1.80 8.36 3.98
C ILE A 127 -1.37 7.52 5.19
N SER A 128 -2.32 7.31 6.10
CA SER A 128 -2.25 6.34 7.19
C SER A 128 -3.25 5.22 6.92
N LEU A 129 -2.81 3.97 7.10
CA LEU A 129 -3.56 2.77 6.80
C LEU A 129 -3.67 1.91 8.06
N THR A 130 -4.86 1.39 8.32
CA THR A 130 -5.10 0.40 9.36
C THR A 130 -5.79 -0.79 8.72
N ILE A 131 -5.33 -2.01 8.99
CA ILE A 131 -5.94 -3.24 8.52
C ILE A 131 -6.29 -4.11 9.72
N THR A 132 -7.57 -4.41 9.89
CA THR A 132 -8.06 -5.22 11.03
C THR A 132 -7.53 -6.64 10.95
N ASN A 133 -7.69 -7.28 9.79
CA ASN A 133 -7.20 -8.63 9.52
C ASN A 133 -6.56 -8.66 8.12
N LEU A 134 -5.28 -8.99 8.04
CA LEU A 134 -4.58 -9.20 6.78
C LEU A 134 -4.10 -10.66 6.70
N THR A 135 -4.53 -11.36 5.66
CA THR A 135 -4.14 -12.74 5.38
C THR A 135 -3.47 -12.83 4.02
N PHE A 136 -2.26 -13.39 3.98
CA PHE A 136 -1.64 -13.87 2.76
C PHE A 136 -1.76 -15.39 2.69
N ALA A 137 -2.23 -15.92 1.57
CA ALA A 137 -2.25 -17.34 1.26
C ALA A 137 -1.29 -17.59 0.10
N VAL A 138 -0.16 -18.22 0.38
CA VAL A 138 0.88 -18.51 -0.61
C VAL A 138 0.77 -19.96 -1.06
N LYS A 139 0.61 -20.17 -2.36
CA LYS A 139 0.58 -21.48 -3.01
C LYS A 139 1.81 -21.64 -3.90
N ALA A 140 2.73 -22.50 -3.50
CA ALA A 140 3.85 -22.93 -4.32
C ALA A 140 3.68 -24.38 -4.78
N GLN A 141 4.52 -24.83 -5.71
CA GLN A 141 4.54 -26.24 -6.14
C GLN A 141 4.90 -27.17 -4.98
N ALA A 142 5.98 -26.85 -4.25
CA ALA A 142 6.52 -27.70 -3.18
C ALA A 142 5.81 -27.50 -1.82
N PHE A 143 5.22 -26.34 -1.56
CA PHE A 143 4.63 -26.01 -0.25
C PHE A 143 3.43 -25.08 -0.35
N LYS A 144 2.66 -25.01 0.73
CA LYS A 144 1.68 -23.94 1.00
C LYS A 144 2.11 -23.20 2.24
N ALA A 145 1.96 -21.88 2.22
CA ALA A 145 2.20 -21.05 3.39
C ALA A 145 1.05 -20.06 3.61
N SER A 146 0.85 -19.65 4.86
CA SER A 146 -0.08 -18.60 5.21
C SER A 146 0.60 -17.61 6.15
N ILE A 147 0.28 -16.33 5.98
CA ILE A 147 0.72 -15.26 6.87
C ILE A 147 -0.55 -14.55 7.34
N PHE A 148 -0.72 -14.45 8.66
CA PHE A 148 -1.82 -13.73 9.28
C PHE A 148 -1.26 -12.59 10.14
N LEU A 149 -1.68 -11.36 9.82
CA LEU A 149 -1.29 -10.12 10.47
C LEU A 149 -2.56 -9.36 10.91
N PRO A 150 -3.00 -9.46 12.18
CA PRO A 150 -4.08 -8.67 12.71
C PRO A 150 -3.58 -7.28 13.17
N SER A 151 -4.48 -6.31 13.13
CA SER A 151 -4.24 -4.93 13.60
C SER A 151 -2.96 -4.32 13.01
N LEU A 152 -2.77 -4.46 11.70
CA LEU A 152 -1.67 -3.84 10.99
C LEU A 152 -1.93 -2.33 10.91
N GLU A 153 -0.97 -1.53 11.33
CA GLU A 153 -0.99 -0.08 11.18
C GLU A 153 0.20 0.37 10.34
N ILE A 154 -0.04 1.32 9.44
CA ILE A 154 0.99 2.04 8.69
C ILE A 154 0.73 3.53 8.87
N TYR A 155 1.69 4.25 9.45
CA TYR A 155 1.54 5.68 9.69
C TYR A 155 2.87 6.41 9.53
N SER A 156 2.77 7.73 9.38
CA SER A 156 3.94 8.59 9.29
C SER A 156 4.52 8.84 10.68
N ILE A 157 5.85 8.77 10.81
CA ILE A 157 6.58 9.03 12.04
C ILE A 157 7.54 10.20 11.86
N THR A 158 8.00 10.78 12.96
CA THR A 158 9.11 11.76 12.91
C THR A 158 10.43 11.06 12.54
N PRO A 159 11.46 11.82 12.11
CA PRO A 159 12.80 11.26 11.87
C PRO A 159 13.40 10.50 13.06
N TYR A 160 12.92 10.79 14.27
CA TYR A 160 13.34 10.14 15.51
C TYR A 160 12.47 8.93 15.90
N GLY A 161 11.56 8.49 15.02
CA GLY A 161 10.72 7.32 15.26
C GLY A 161 9.53 7.54 16.20
N LYS A 162 9.13 8.79 16.45
CA LYS A 162 7.96 9.12 17.28
C LYS A 162 6.69 9.23 16.42
N LYS A 163 5.61 8.56 16.84
CA LYS A 163 4.25 8.73 16.29
C LYS A 163 3.72 10.12 16.62
N VAL A 164 3.14 10.79 15.63
CA VAL A 164 2.59 12.15 15.75
C VAL A 164 1.30 12.25 14.93
N ASP A 165 0.36 13.09 15.38
CA ASP A 165 -0.93 13.25 14.72
C ASP A 165 -0.88 14.20 13.50
N THR A 166 0.23 14.91 13.33
CA THR A 166 0.41 15.88 12.23
C THR A 166 1.57 15.52 11.30
N LEU A 167 1.36 15.75 10.00
CA LEU A 167 2.32 15.44 8.94
C LEU A 167 3.50 16.42 8.83
N ASN A 168 3.41 17.59 9.48
CA ASN A 168 4.42 18.64 9.34
C ASN A 168 5.79 18.22 9.88
N LEU A 169 5.80 17.33 10.88
CA LEU A 169 7.00 16.87 11.57
C LEU A 169 7.52 15.52 11.05
N THR A 170 6.87 14.94 10.05
CA THR A 170 7.20 13.59 9.53
C THR A 170 8.05 13.62 8.26
N ARG A 171 8.55 14.80 7.90
CA ARG A 171 9.25 15.05 6.63
C ARG A 171 10.47 15.93 6.84
N LEU A 172 11.57 15.61 6.18
CA LEU A 172 12.74 16.48 6.11
C LEU A 172 12.95 16.92 4.67
N ARG A 173 12.86 18.23 4.41
CA ARG A 173 13.14 18.80 3.11
C ARG A 173 14.57 19.32 3.07
N ASN A 174 15.35 18.87 2.10
CA ASN A 174 16.62 19.48 1.78
C ASN A 174 16.42 20.43 0.60
N SER A 175 16.32 21.74 0.88
CA SER A 175 16.09 22.76 -0.13
C SER A 175 17.25 22.92 -1.11
N THR A 176 18.48 22.59 -0.72
CA THR A 176 19.67 22.72 -1.58
C THR A 176 19.78 21.57 -2.58
N LYS A 177 19.39 20.36 -2.16
CA LYS A 177 19.49 19.16 -3.00
C LYS A 177 18.17 18.79 -3.69
N ASP A 178 17.09 19.54 -3.49
CA ASP A 178 15.75 19.21 -3.99
C ASP A 178 15.30 17.77 -3.67
N HIS A 179 15.53 17.34 -2.42
CA HIS A 179 15.05 16.04 -1.94
C HIS A 179 14.14 16.21 -0.73
N ILE A 180 13.23 15.25 -0.56
CA ILE A 180 12.44 15.08 0.65
C ILE A 180 12.64 13.67 1.21
N LEU A 181 12.85 13.59 2.52
CA LEU A 181 12.84 12.34 3.28
C LEU A 181 11.50 12.19 3.99
N LEU A 182 10.97 10.98 3.94
CA LEU A 182 9.70 10.58 4.55
C LEU A 182 9.97 9.37 5.45
N PHE A 183 9.29 9.32 6.58
CA PHE A 183 9.48 8.25 7.55
C PHE A 183 8.14 7.61 7.87
N LYS A 184 8.07 6.27 7.75
CA LYS A 184 6.88 5.48 8.08
C LYS A 184 7.24 4.36 9.04
N GLU A 185 6.28 4.03 9.89
CA GLU A 185 6.31 2.83 10.71
C GLU A 185 5.15 1.93 10.29
N ILE A 186 5.45 0.64 10.13
CA ILE A 186 4.49 -0.43 9.94
C ILE A 186 4.56 -1.26 11.22
N SER A 187 3.43 -1.49 11.89
CA SER A 187 3.39 -2.25 13.15
C SER A 187 2.17 -3.14 13.22
N TRP A 188 2.32 -4.30 13.87
CA TRP A 188 1.21 -5.23 14.12
C TRP A 188 1.43 -5.98 15.44
N GLN A 189 0.36 -6.53 16.01
CA GLN A 189 0.42 -7.15 17.34
C GLN A 189 1.09 -8.52 17.31
N ASN A 190 0.69 -9.40 16.40
CA ASN A 190 1.19 -10.77 16.31
C ASN A 190 1.20 -11.25 14.85
N ALA A 191 2.37 -11.55 14.30
CA ALA A 191 2.48 -12.29 13.06
C ALA A 191 2.36 -13.78 13.33
N ARG A 192 1.51 -14.46 12.55
CA ARG A 192 1.50 -15.93 12.46
C ARG A 192 1.86 -16.33 11.04
N ILE A 193 2.95 -17.07 10.90
CA ILE A 193 3.40 -17.63 9.63
C ILE A 193 3.33 -19.14 9.76
N GLU A 194 2.63 -19.79 8.84
CA GLU A 194 2.58 -21.25 8.76
C GLU A 194 3.06 -21.69 7.38
N ALA A 195 3.78 -22.80 7.32
CA ALA A 195 4.20 -23.42 6.08
C ALA A 195 4.09 -24.94 6.20
N SER A 196 3.63 -25.59 5.12
CA SER A 196 3.45 -27.05 5.07
C SER A 196 3.81 -27.57 3.68
N SER A 197 4.37 -28.79 3.64
CA SER A 197 4.64 -29.48 2.37
C SER A 197 3.33 -29.81 1.65
N ASN A 198 3.35 -29.76 0.32
CA ASN A 198 2.26 -30.29 -0.50
C ASN A 198 2.32 -31.82 -0.66
N ASP A 199 3.46 -32.43 -0.36
CA ASP A 199 3.66 -33.88 -0.48
C ASP A 199 2.94 -34.61 0.67
N SER A 200 1.88 -35.34 0.34
CA SER A 200 1.10 -36.13 1.30
C SER A 200 1.79 -37.44 1.67
N THR A 201 2.83 -37.86 0.95
CA THR A 201 3.55 -39.12 1.19
C THR A 201 4.57 -39.00 2.33
N MET A 202 5.14 -37.79 2.50
CA MET A 202 5.95 -37.41 3.64
C MET A 202 5.08 -36.61 4.60
N ALA A 203 4.52 -37.25 5.63
CA ALA A 203 3.76 -36.59 6.70
C ALA A 203 4.64 -35.59 7.45
N THR A 204 4.83 -34.42 6.87
CA THR A 204 5.73 -33.38 7.37
C THR A 204 4.90 -32.42 8.19
N ALA A 205 5.19 -32.32 9.48
CA ALA A 205 4.50 -31.38 10.36
C ALA A 205 4.64 -29.94 9.83
N ALA A 206 3.55 -29.18 9.87
CA ALA A 206 3.58 -27.78 9.45
C ALA A 206 4.50 -26.97 10.38
N ILE A 207 5.38 -26.16 9.78
CA ILE A 207 6.22 -25.22 10.49
C ILE A 207 5.35 -24.00 10.83
N ARG A 208 5.39 -23.56 12.08
CA ARG A 208 4.69 -22.38 12.56
C ARG A 208 5.66 -21.43 13.25
N LEU A 209 5.68 -20.19 12.80
CA LEU A 209 6.36 -19.08 13.46
C LEU A 209 5.33 -18.10 13.97
N ILE A 210 5.50 -17.68 15.23
CA ILE A 210 4.71 -16.61 15.84
C ILE A 210 5.67 -15.54 16.32
N ALA A 211 5.46 -14.30 15.91
CA ALA A 211 6.24 -13.15 16.33
C ALA A 211 5.33 -12.06 16.87
N ASN A 212 5.63 -11.54 18.05
CA ASN A 212 4.79 -10.56 18.74
C ASN A 212 5.42 -9.16 18.71
N ALA A 213 4.59 -8.13 18.81
CA ALA A 213 4.99 -6.72 18.88
C ALA A 213 5.98 -6.30 17.77
N CYS A 214 5.68 -6.73 16.55
CA CYS A 214 6.54 -6.50 15.40
C CYS A 214 6.38 -5.07 14.88
N ARG A 215 7.50 -4.50 14.44
CA ARG A 215 7.55 -3.17 13.86
C ARG A 215 8.62 -3.11 12.76
N ILE A 216 8.32 -2.42 11.68
CA ILE A 216 9.24 -2.09 10.59
C ILE A 216 9.25 -0.58 10.43
N ARG A 217 10.44 0.01 10.31
CA ARG A 217 10.60 1.44 10.03
C ARG A 217 11.22 1.63 8.66
N ILE A 218 10.60 2.48 7.86
CA ILE A 218 11.00 2.75 6.48
C ILE A 218 11.33 4.23 6.37
N SER A 219 12.49 4.52 5.77
CA SER A 219 12.90 5.86 5.38
C SER A 219 12.96 5.94 3.86
N MET A 220 12.19 6.83 3.27
CA MET A 220 12.09 6.99 1.82
C MET A 220 12.67 8.32 1.39
N LYS A 221 13.51 8.32 0.35
CA LYS A 221 14.03 9.53 -0.28
C LYS A 221 13.35 9.76 -1.62
N LYS A 222 12.76 10.93 -1.83
CA LYS A 222 12.15 11.33 -3.11
C LYS A 222 12.82 12.58 -3.67
N ASN A 223 13.00 12.61 -5.00
CA ASN A 223 13.47 13.78 -5.72
C ASN A 223 12.29 14.73 -6.00
N LEU A 224 12.50 16.04 -5.82
CA LEU A 224 11.49 17.06 -6.08
C LEU A 224 11.44 17.47 -7.55
N GLN A 225 12.52 17.28 -8.30
CA GLN A 225 12.58 17.46 -9.75
C GLN A 225 12.19 16.14 -10.42
N GLY A 226 11.19 16.17 -11.31
CA GLY A 226 10.57 14.97 -11.91
C GLY A 226 11.41 14.21 -12.92
N TYR A 227 12.74 14.20 -12.80
CA TYR A 227 13.62 13.46 -13.70
C TYR A 227 14.21 12.24 -12.98
N LEU A 228 13.75 11.06 -13.40
CA LEU A 228 14.54 9.84 -13.29
C LEU A 228 15.74 10.01 -14.24
N PHE A 229 16.90 10.41 -13.70
CA PHE A 229 18.16 10.09 -14.37
C PHE A 229 18.46 8.63 -14.07
N PHE A 230 18.27 7.76 -15.04
CA PHE A 230 19.03 6.52 -15.11
C PHE A 230 20.25 6.81 -15.99
N SER A 231 21.43 6.74 -15.38
CA SER A 231 22.73 6.54 -16.03
C SER A 231 23.06 5.06 -16.04
#